data_AF-A0A183KZI8-F1
#
_entry.id   AF-A0A183KZI8-F1
#
_cell.length_a   1.000
_cell.length_b   1.000
_cell.length_c   1.000
_cell.angle_alpha   90.00
_cell.angle_beta   90.00
_cell.angle_gamma   90.00
#
_symmetry.space_group_name_H-M   'P 1'
#
loop_
_entity.id
_entity.type
_entity.pdbx_description
1 polymer ?
#
loop_
_entity_poly.entity_id
_entity_poly.type
_entity_poly.pdbx_seq_one_letter_code
_entity_poly.pdbx_strand_id
1 'polypeptide(L)' 'MNFLGKGDPQITPRIHLHPDGIASGTYWMRQAILFDKLKLTNNPFDQNGHVSIYLHKVFFLKQKNL' A
#
# COMPACT_ATOMS: atom_id res chain seq x y z
N MET A 1 1.93 -14.84 -35.09
CA MET A 1 2.54 -15.17 -33.76
C MET A 1 3.39 -13.99 -33.35
N ASN A 2 3.04 -13.32 -32.26
CA ASN A 2 3.89 -12.39 -31.50
C ASN A 2 3.22 -12.16 -30.15
N PHE A 3 3.45 -13.08 -29.21
CA PHE A 3 3.11 -12.91 -27.81
C PHE A 3 4.12 -11.95 -27.19
N LEU A 4 3.85 -10.65 -27.23
CA LEU A 4 4.62 -9.67 -26.47
C LEU A 4 4.03 -9.59 -25.06
N GLY A 5 4.33 -10.62 -24.27
CA GLY A 5 4.38 -10.51 -22.82
C GLY A 5 5.50 -9.55 -22.44
N LYS A 6 5.25 -8.25 -22.56
CA LYS A 6 6.01 -7.25 -21.82
C LYS A 6 5.42 -7.26 -20.43
N GLY A 7 6.09 -7.95 -19.49
CA GLY A 7 5.70 -7.95 -18.10
C GLY A 7 5.43 -6.52 -17.66
N ASP A 8 4.32 -6.31 -16.94
CA ASP A 8 3.96 -5.00 -16.40
C ASP A 8 5.21 -4.31 -15.86
N PRO A 9 5.40 -3.00 -16.13
CA PRO A 9 6.49 -2.26 -15.52
C PRO A 9 6.46 -2.58 -14.03
N GLN A 10 7.59 -3.02 -13.47
CA GLN A 10 7.69 -3.40 -12.07
C GLN A 10 7.29 -2.19 -11.22
N ILE A 11 6.00 -2.08 -10.91
CA ILE A 11 5.47 -1.05 -10.04
C ILE A 11 5.98 -1.45 -8.67
N THR A 12 7.03 -0.76 -8.20
CA THR A 12 7.47 -0.88 -6.82
C THR A 12 6.23 -0.67 -5.93
N PRO A 13 5.84 -1.64 -5.10
CA PRO A 13 4.68 -1.50 -4.24
C PRO A 13 4.85 -0.27 -3.38
N ARG A 14 3.94 0.71 -3.51
CA ARG A 14 3.92 1.89 -2.64
C ARG A 14 3.24 1.52 -1.34
N ILE A 15 4.00 1.55 -0.24
CA ILE A 15 3.52 1.22 1.11
C ILE A 15 3.24 2.52 1.85
N HIS A 16 2.04 2.64 2.43
CA HIS A 16 1.73 3.73 3.36
C HIS A 16 1.92 3.25 4.79
N LEU A 17 2.86 3.85 5.51
CA LEU A 17 3.11 3.57 6.91
C LEU A 17 2.22 4.47 7.77
N HIS A 18 1.62 3.90 8.82
CA HIS A 18 0.90 4.69 9.82
C HIS A 18 1.88 5.64 10.53
N PRO A 19 1.50 6.90 10.81
CA PRO A 19 2.41 7.90 11.41
C PRO A 19 2.98 7.47 12.77
N ASP A 20 2.24 6.66 13.54
CA ASP A 20 2.72 6.13 14.83
C ASP A 20 3.91 5.14 14.69
N GLY A 21 4.26 4.71 13.47
CA GLY A 21 5.49 3.96 13.22
C GLY A 21 5.49 2.53 13.77
N ILE A 22 6.57 2.13 14.43
CA ILE A 22 6.68 0.81 15.06
C ILE A 22 6.20 0.93 16.51
N ALA A 23 5.15 0.17 16.86
CA ALA A 23 4.61 0.13 18.21
C ALA A 23 4.19 -1.28 18.62
N SER A 24 4.02 -1.52 19.92
CA SER A 24 3.60 -2.81 20.47
C SER A 24 2.19 -3.19 20.01
N GLY A 25 1.87 -4.49 20.01
CA GLY A 25 0.51 -4.94 19.73
C GLY A 25 -0.53 -4.32 20.69
N THR A 26 -0.16 -4.17 21.97
CA THR A 26 -1.03 -3.53 22.97
C THR A 26 -1.29 -2.06 22.68
N TYR A 27 -0.38 -1.35 22.02
CA TYR A 27 -0.63 0.03 21.57
C TYR A 27 -1.69 0.04 20.47
N TRP A 28 -1.48 -0.77 19.43
CA TRP A 28 -2.37 -0.85 18.26
C TRP A 28 -3.79 -1.33 18.56
N MET A 29 -3.97 -2.14 19.60
CA MET A 29 -5.28 -2.68 19.98
C MET A 29 -6.08 -1.75 20.90
N ARG A 30 -5.53 -0.61 21.34
CA ARG A 30 -6.25 0.33 22.23
C ARG A 30 -7.46 0.97 21.56
N GLN A 31 -7.42 1.14 20.25
CA GLN A 31 -8.50 1.76 19.47
C GLN A 31 -8.44 1.35 18.00
N ALA A 32 -9.47 1.71 17.23
CA ALA A 32 -9.47 1.51 15.79
C ALA A 32 -8.31 2.28 15.12
N ILE A 33 -7.66 1.63 14.16
CA ILE A 33 -6.60 2.25 13.35
C ILE A 33 -7.25 2.82 12.10
N LEU A 34 -7.13 4.14 11.89
CA LEU A 34 -7.75 4.84 10.78
C LEU A 34 -6.72 5.10 9.67
N PHE A 35 -7.14 4.90 8.42
CA PHE A 35 -6.37 5.22 7.21
C PHE A 35 -7.06 6.33 6.42
N ASP A 36 -7.68 7.28 7.11
CA ASP A 36 -8.43 8.40 6.55
C ASP A 36 -7.59 9.33 5.65
N LYS A 37 -6.27 9.37 5.88
CA LYS A 37 -5.30 10.13 5.07
C LYS A 37 -4.72 9.36 3.89
N LEU A 38 -5.08 8.09 3.71
CA LEU A 38 -4.60 7.27 2.60
C LEU A 38 -5.23 7.75 1.29
N LYS A 39 -4.38 8.07 0.31
CA LYS A 39 -4.80 8.51 -1.02
C LYS A 39 -4.40 7.48 -2.06
N LEU A 40 -5.34 7.17 -2.95
CA LEU A 40 -5.17 6.26 -4.07
C LEU A 40 -4.96 7.08 -5.35
N THR A 41 -4.12 6.59 -6.26
CA THR A 41 -3.89 7.22 -7.56
C THR A 41 -3.82 6.18 -8.67
N ASN A 42 -4.34 6.50 -9.84
CA ASN A 42 -4.14 5.73 -11.08
C ASN A 42 -3.10 6.41 -11.99
N ASN A 43 -2.46 7.49 -11.55
CA ASN A 43 -1.42 8.19 -12.30
C ASN A 43 -0.06 7.48 -12.14
N PRO A 44 0.53 6.90 -13.21
CA PRO A 44 1.84 6.24 -13.15
C PRO A 44 3.00 7.16 -12.81
N PHE A 45 2.81 8.48 -12.92
CA PHE A 45 3.82 9.48 -12.62
C PHE A 45 3.51 10.26 -11.34
N ASP A 46 2.67 9.74 -10.44
CA ASP A 46 2.44 10.39 -9.15
C ASP A 46 3.73 10.48 -8.33
N GLN A 47 4.12 11.71 -7.98
CA GLN A 47 5.30 12.01 -7.16
C GLN A 47 4.94 12.25 -5.69
N ASN A 48 3.65 12.26 -5.35
CA ASN A 48 3.16 12.56 -3.99
C ASN A 48 3.19 11.34 -3.05
N GLY A 49 3.60 10.17 -3.56
CA GLY A 49 3.69 8.95 -2.75
C GLY A 49 2.33 8.28 -2.54
N HIS A 50 1.30 8.64 -3.31
CA HIS A 50 -0.02 8.01 -3.21
C HIS A 50 0.04 6.54 -3.63
N VAL A 51 -0.79 5.70 -3.02
CA VAL A 51 -0.80 4.26 -3.33
C VAL A 51 -1.37 4.07 -4.73
N SER A 52 -0.57 3.47 -5.62
CA SER A 52 -1.00 3.29 -6.99
C SER A 52 -1.96 2.12 -7.14
N ILE A 53 -3.07 2.35 -7.82
CA ILE A 53 -4.11 1.35 -8.10
C ILE A 53 -4.15 1.06 -9.61
N TYR A 54 -3.62 -0.10 -10.00
CA TYR A 54 -3.70 -0.59 -11.39
C TYR A 54 -4.49 -1.90 -11.51
N LEU A 55 -4.64 -2.61 -10.40
CA LEU A 55 -5.35 -3.88 -10.32
C LEU A 55 -6.31 -3.81 -9.15
N HIS A 56 -7.48 -4.43 -9.28
CA HIS A 56 -8.61 -4.37 -8.34
C HIS A 56 -8.31 -4.96 -6.93
N LYS A 57 -7.03 -5.23 -6.60
CA LYS A 57 -6.58 -5.80 -5.32
C LYS A 57 -5.63 -4.85 -4.60
N VAL A 58 -6.14 -4.24 -3.54
CA VAL A 58 -5.34 -3.58 -2.50
C VAL A 58 -5.13 -4.59 -1.37
N PHE A 59 -3.88 -4.89 -1.04
CA PHE A 59 -3.55 -5.76 0.09
C PHE A 59 -3.23 -4.93 1.33
N PHE A 60 -3.98 -5.16 2.40
CA PHE A 60 -3.65 -4.62 3.72
C PHE A 60 -2.82 -5.65 4.47
N LEU A 61 -1.52 -5.40 4.58
CA LEU A 61 -0.63 -6.22 5.40
C LEU A 61 -0.75 -5.80 6.85
N LYS A 62 -1.54 -6.54 7.64
CA LYS A 62 -1.45 -6.48 9.10
C LYS A 62 -0.28 -7.36 9.52
N GLN A 63 0.80 -6.74 9.99
CA GLN A 63 1.92 -7.48 10.56
C GLN A 63 1.43 -8.17 11.84
N LYS A 64 1.29 -9.49 11.79
CA LYS A 64 1.07 -10.30 13.00
C LYS A 64 2.42 -10.50 13.65
N ASN A 65 2.60 -10.00 14.87
CA ASN A 65 3.72 -10.41 15.71
C ASN A 65 3.47 -11.86 16.18
N LEU A 66 4.47 -12.72 16.02
CA LEU A 66 4.63 -13.94 16.81
C LEU A 66 5.18 -13.58 18.19
#